data_AF-A0A1N7MF72-F1
#
_entry.id   AF-A0A1N7MF72-F1
#
_cell.length_a   1.000
_cell.length_b   1.000
_cell.length_c   1.000
_cell.angle_alpha   90.00
_cell.angle_beta   90.00
_cell.angle_gamma   90.00
#
_symmetry.space_group_name_H-M   'P 1'
#
loop_
_entity.id
_entity.type
_entity.pdbx_description
1 polymer ?
#
loop_
_entity_poly.entity_id
_entity_poly.type
_entity_poly.pdbx_seq_one_letter_code
_entity_poly.pdbx_strand_id
1 'polypeptide(L)'
;MKKSFFIIFVFLSCFFPKAQNEFITIWKPSNTQNTFTHNPPYASSTTQIWAPFRGNNFTIYWEENGYPTHNVTLTNVTSSTQVLLDFGTAQNPNANAATYTVKVSNGNGNFHQIMFRDATLGTSNSTMGDTAKMIDISQWGNIHWSAMENAFAGCNNLNITATDIPDLSSVNNLNGTFLGCTSLIGNNSINNWNISSVSSLVSTFSSCSIFNQPLNNWNTSNVIYMENTFHLAKAFNQPLSNWDTSNVIDMTAMFNNAQSFNQPLDNWNVSSNTDCEFMFSNAWAFNQPLNNWNVSNVVLFQNMFNRALAFNSNISEWNTSSAVNMSGMFQYTPAFNQNISSWNTSNVTIMSSMFQNATAFNQNIGNWNTSHVTTMVNMFNDATSFNQNLGSWNLSSLLYASSIFNNSGLNCQNYDSTLYGWRLNPLTPNNISISNASPMIYSHPAAVAARNFLISNKGWSISGDSYNPTCVSALSIDEASILSPPQIYPNPATDFIYLKNFKALESFKIFDYSGRILMQNIFKNYEIDIRTLKKGNYILQLKTKNAIESFKFIKK
;
A
#
# COMPACT_ATOMS: atom_id res chain seq x y z
N MET A 1 40.72 31.65 -38.43
CA MET A 1 39.44 32.29 -38.05
C MET A 1 38.66 31.32 -37.18
N LYS A 2 38.58 31.56 -35.87
CA LYS A 2 37.79 30.77 -34.92
C LYS A 2 36.32 31.19 -35.07
N LYS A 3 35.43 30.27 -35.43
CA LYS A 3 33.98 30.48 -35.42
C LYS A 3 33.50 30.36 -33.97
N SER A 4 33.06 31.48 -33.39
CA SER A 4 32.41 31.51 -32.09
C SER A 4 30.95 31.08 -32.26
N PHE A 5 30.53 30.02 -31.56
CA PHE A 5 29.11 29.64 -31.47
C PHE A 5 28.44 30.55 -30.43
N PHE A 6 27.55 31.42 -30.88
CA PHE A 6 26.70 32.23 -30.02
C PHE A 6 25.56 31.33 -29.50
N ILE A 7 25.65 30.89 -28.25
CA ILE A 7 24.54 30.23 -27.56
C ILE A 7 23.55 31.33 -27.19
N ILE A 8 22.42 31.38 -27.90
CA ILE A 8 21.29 32.23 -27.57
C ILE A 8 20.62 31.61 -26.34
N PHE A 9 20.89 32.16 -25.15
CA PHE A 9 20.04 31.97 -24.00
C PHE A 9 18.70 32.65 -24.30
N VAL A 10 17.70 31.88 -24.73
CA VAL A 10 16.31 32.31 -24.66
C VAL A 10 15.95 32.32 -23.18
N PHE A 11 16.11 33.47 -22.54
CA PHE A 11 15.38 33.77 -21.30
C PHE A 11 13.90 33.76 -21.67
N LEU A 12 13.24 32.62 -21.48
CA LEU A 12 11.80 32.60 -21.37
C LEU A 12 11.48 33.34 -20.08
N SER A 13 11.28 34.66 -20.17
CA SER A 13 10.73 35.44 -19.07
C SER A 13 9.32 34.92 -18.82
N CYS A 14 9.20 33.92 -17.95
CA CYS A 14 7.96 33.59 -17.27
C CYS A 14 7.52 34.85 -16.53
N PHE A 15 6.73 35.69 -17.20
CA PHE A 15 5.93 36.70 -16.53
C PHE A 15 4.92 35.94 -15.67
N PHE A 16 5.32 35.61 -14.44
CA PHE A 16 4.35 35.28 -13.41
C PHE A 16 3.50 36.54 -13.22
N PRO A 17 2.18 36.50 -13.45
CA PRO A 17 1.35 37.64 -13.08
C PRO A 17 1.59 37.94 -11.61
N LYS A 18 1.91 39.20 -11.28
CA LYS A 18 2.01 39.63 -9.87
C LYS A 18 0.69 39.26 -9.18
N ALA A 19 0.78 38.58 -8.04
CA ALA A 19 -0.36 38.28 -7.20
C ALA A 19 -1.15 39.57 -6.88
N GLN A 20 -2.48 39.52 -6.99
CA GLN A 20 -3.37 40.59 -6.54
C GLN A 20 -3.50 40.54 -5.00
N ASN A 21 -4.15 41.53 -4.40
CA ASN A 21 -4.24 41.64 -2.93
C ASN A 21 -5.09 40.56 -2.26
N GLU A 22 -5.93 39.84 -3.00
CA GLU A 22 -6.97 38.97 -2.45
C GLU A 22 -6.63 37.49 -2.59
N PHE A 23 -6.93 36.70 -1.55
CA PHE A 23 -7.09 35.26 -1.66
C PHE A 23 -8.46 34.95 -2.27
N ILE A 24 -8.50 34.18 -3.37
CA ILE A 24 -9.73 33.95 -4.14
C ILE A 24 -10.05 32.46 -4.20
N THR A 25 -11.30 32.16 -3.88
CA THR A 25 -11.85 30.79 -3.87
C THR A 25 -13.20 30.74 -4.57
N ILE A 26 -13.59 29.55 -5.03
CA ILE A 26 -14.92 29.30 -5.58
C ILE A 26 -15.68 28.33 -4.67
N TRP A 27 -16.92 28.69 -4.37
CA TRP A 27 -17.82 27.92 -3.52
C TRP A 27 -19.11 27.55 -4.24
N LYS A 28 -19.64 26.36 -3.96
CA LYS A 28 -20.91 25.86 -4.46
C LYS A 28 -21.83 25.46 -3.29
N PRO A 29 -22.64 26.40 -2.78
CA PRO A 29 -23.42 26.21 -1.55
C PRO A 29 -24.46 25.10 -1.61
N SER A 30 -24.90 24.72 -2.81
CA SER A 30 -25.85 23.62 -3.05
C SER A 30 -25.23 22.22 -2.90
N ASN A 31 -23.90 22.10 -2.81
CA ASN A 31 -23.26 20.81 -2.59
C ASN A 31 -23.66 20.22 -1.24
N THR A 32 -23.99 18.92 -1.26
CA THR A 32 -24.26 18.15 -0.04
C THR A 32 -22.99 18.10 0.82
N GLN A 33 -23.13 18.46 2.09
CA GLN A 33 -22.03 18.34 3.05
C GLN A 33 -21.62 16.90 3.27
N ASN A 34 -20.36 16.70 3.64
CA ASN A 34 -19.86 15.39 4.01
C ASN A 34 -20.60 14.89 5.26
N THR A 35 -20.76 13.58 5.41
CA THR A 35 -21.50 12.97 6.53
C THR A 35 -20.70 12.94 7.84
N PHE A 36 -19.45 13.42 7.83
CA PHE A 36 -18.63 13.52 9.03
C PHE A 36 -19.30 14.44 10.06
N THR A 37 -18.93 14.33 11.32
CA THR A 37 -19.47 15.19 12.35
C THR A 37 -18.83 16.59 12.23
N HIS A 38 -19.64 17.57 11.82
CA HIS A 38 -19.23 18.96 11.62
C HIS A 38 -19.59 19.78 12.86
N ASN A 39 -18.78 20.79 13.20
CA ASN A 39 -19.08 21.74 14.28
C ASN A 39 -19.36 23.18 13.79
N PRO A 40 -20.18 23.43 12.75
CA PRO A 40 -20.80 24.73 12.61
C PRO A 40 -21.86 24.90 13.71
N PRO A 41 -22.15 26.15 14.14
CA PRO A 41 -23.22 26.43 15.09
C PRO A 41 -24.57 25.81 14.68
N TYR A 42 -24.81 25.67 13.37
CA TYR A 42 -25.94 24.95 12.77
C TYR A 42 -25.60 24.57 11.32
N ALA A 43 -26.32 23.59 10.77
CA ALA A 43 -26.17 23.18 9.38
C ALA A 43 -26.53 24.33 8.42
N SER A 44 -25.64 24.64 7.48
CA SER A 44 -25.87 25.65 6.45
C SER A 44 -26.89 25.19 5.41
N SER A 45 -27.69 26.13 4.90
CA SER A 45 -28.64 25.88 3.79
C SER A 45 -27.92 25.66 2.44
N THR A 46 -28.69 25.46 1.38
CA THR A 46 -28.19 25.42 -0.02
C THR A 46 -27.76 26.78 -0.57
N THR A 47 -27.93 27.86 0.19
CA THR A 47 -27.51 29.23 -0.15
C THR A 47 -26.48 29.77 0.83
N GLN A 48 -26.02 28.95 1.76
CA GLN A 48 -25.11 29.35 2.83
C GLN A 48 -23.85 28.49 2.84
N ILE A 49 -22.76 29.09 3.29
CA ILE A 49 -21.54 28.38 3.67
C ILE A 49 -21.05 28.84 5.04
N TRP A 50 -20.46 27.91 5.79
CA TRP A 50 -19.51 28.23 6.85
C TRP A 50 -18.09 28.22 6.29
N ALA A 51 -17.45 29.38 6.27
CA ALA A 51 -16.06 29.53 5.84
C ALA A 51 -15.14 29.65 7.06
N PRO A 52 -14.15 28.76 7.26
CA PRO A 52 -13.29 28.77 8.45
C PRO A 52 -12.15 29.80 8.34
N PHE A 53 -12.51 31.03 7.97
CA PHE A 53 -11.61 32.16 7.81
C PHE A 53 -11.28 32.78 9.16
N ARG A 54 -9.99 32.90 9.48
CA ARG A 54 -9.50 33.43 10.75
C ARG A 54 -8.64 34.66 10.55
N GLY A 55 -8.90 35.68 11.37
CA GLY A 55 -8.25 36.97 11.29
C GLY A 55 -9.01 38.05 12.05
N ASN A 56 -8.47 39.27 12.02
CA ASN A 56 -9.03 40.45 12.69
C ASN A 56 -9.23 41.57 11.67
N ASN A 57 -10.39 42.23 11.70
CA ASN A 57 -10.76 43.36 10.84
C ASN A 57 -10.49 43.18 9.33
N PHE A 58 -10.58 41.96 8.82
CA PHE A 58 -10.37 41.66 7.42
C PHE A 58 -11.63 41.91 6.57
N THR A 59 -11.50 41.86 5.25
CA THR A 59 -12.62 42.09 4.32
C THR A 59 -12.91 40.84 3.51
N ILE A 60 -14.19 40.50 3.40
CA ILE A 60 -14.69 39.44 2.51
C ILE A 60 -15.57 40.10 1.47
N TYR A 61 -15.32 39.83 0.20
CA TYR A 61 -16.22 40.14 -0.89
C TYR A 61 -16.66 38.82 -1.54
N TRP A 62 -17.92 38.73 -1.93
CA TRP A 62 -18.37 37.63 -2.78
C TRP A 62 -19.27 38.11 -3.90
N GLU A 63 -19.23 37.39 -5.02
CA GLU A 63 -20.10 37.59 -6.18
C GLU A 63 -20.59 36.25 -6.76
N GLU A 64 -21.82 36.20 -7.25
CA GLU A 64 -22.33 35.04 -8.00
C GLU A 64 -21.72 35.02 -9.42
N ASN A 65 -21.12 33.89 -9.79
CA ASN A 65 -20.46 33.75 -11.08
C ASN A 65 -21.48 33.84 -12.23
N GLY A 66 -21.26 34.80 -13.12
CA GLY A 66 -22.16 35.12 -14.23
C GLY A 66 -23.23 36.18 -13.90
N TYR A 67 -23.35 36.60 -12.64
CA TYR A 67 -24.34 37.56 -12.15
C TYR A 67 -23.67 38.61 -11.25
N PRO A 68 -22.84 39.51 -11.81
CA PRO A 68 -21.98 40.41 -11.02
C PRO A 68 -22.76 41.41 -10.15
N THR A 69 -24.04 41.65 -10.43
CA THR A 69 -24.93 42.47 -9.58
C THR A 69 -25.35 41.76 -8.29
N HIS A 70 -25.16 40.44 -8.22
CA HIS A 70 -25.40 39.65 -7.02
C HIS A 70 -24.10 39.50 -6.23
N ASN A 71 -23.83 40.47 -5.36
CA ASN A 71 -22.60 40.53 -4.59
C ASN A 71 -22.83 41.19 -3.22
N VAL A 72 -21.94 40.92 -2.28
CA VAL A 72 -21.89 41.61 -0.97
C VAL A 72 -20.44 41.79 -0.55
N THR A 73 -20.16 42.92 0.13
CA THR A 73 -18.91 43.16 0.85
C THR A 73 -19.16 43.18 2.35
N LEU A 74 -18.41 42.37 3.10
CA LEU A 74 -18.34 42.37 4.55
C LEU A 74 -17.01 42.99 4.98
N THR A 75 -17.06 44.16 5.62
CA THR A 75 -15.87 44.87 6.12
C THR A 75 -15.68 44.66 7.62
N ASN A 76 -14.45 44.77 8.11
CA ASN A 76 -14.10 44.63 9.53
C ASN A 76 -14.51 43.28 10.14
N VAL A 77 -14.45 42.22 9.35
CA VAL A 77 -14.74 40.86 9.80
C VAL A 77 -13.66 40.42 10.77
N THR A 78 -14.06 39.87 11.92
CA THR A 78 -13.16 39.27 12.90
C THR A 78 -13.69 37.90 13.27
N SER A 79 -12.85 36.87 13.15
CA SER A 79 -13.21 35.51 13.52
C SER A 79 -11.98 34.72 13.95
N SER A 80 -12.15 33.92 15.00
CA SER A 80 -11.17 32.94 15.47
C SER A 80 -11.53 31.51 15.05
N THR A 81 -12.68 31.31 14.39
CA THR A 81 -13.20 29.97 14.07
C THR A 81 -13.68 29.92 12.63
N GLN A 82 -14.84 30.50 12.34
CA GLN A 82 -15.51 30.51 11.03
C GLN A 82 -16.47 31.69 10.90
N VAL A 83 -16.91 31.96 9.68
CA VAL A 83 -17.84 33.04 9.30
C VAL A 83 -18.93 32.42 8.43
N LEU A 84 -20.19 32.74 8.72
CA LEU A 84 -21.30 32.37 7.85
C LEU A 84 -21.37 33.37 6.69
N LEU A 85 -21.33 32.87 5.47
CA LEU A 85 -21.69 33.65 4.29
C LEU A 85 -23.05 33.17 3.79
N ASP A 86 -24.03 34.07 3.77
CA ASP A 86 -25.34 33.84 3.17
C ASP A 86 -25.39 34.55 1.82
N PHE A 87 -25.51 33.76 0.77
CA PHE A 87 -25.55 34.25 -0.60
C PHE A 87 -26.97 34.64 -1.05
N GLY A 88 -28.00 34.47 -0.21
CA GLY A 88 -29.37 34.80 -0.57
C GLY A 88 -29.93 33.93 -1.71
N THR A 89 -30.96 34.43 -2.39
CA THR A 89 -31.57 33.72 -3.52
C THR A 89 -30.71 33.88 -4.78
N ALA A 90 -30.21 32.77 -5.31
CA ALA A 90 -29.40 32.76 -6.53
C ALA A 90 -30.13 33.42 -7.71
N GLN A 91 -29.39 34.21 -8.50
CA GLN A 91 -29.88 34.79 -9.75
C GLN A 91 -29.72 33.83 -10.93
N ASN A 92 -28.89 32.79 -10.79
CA ASN A 92 -28.80 31.70 -11.77
C ASN A 92 -30.16 30.99 -11.94
N PRO A 93 -30.70 30.87 -13.18
CA PRO A 93 -31.93 30.15 -13.46
C PRO A 93 -31.93 28.70 -12.95
N ASN A 94 -30.75 28.09 -12.84
CA ASN A 94 -30.53 26.85 -12.12
C ASN A 94 -29.81 27.13 -10.80
N ALA A 95 -30.57 27.44 -9.74
CA ALA A 95 -30.04 27.77 -8.42
C ALA A 95 -29.08 26.70 -7.86
N ASN A 96 -29.31 25.42 -8.16
CA ASN A 96 -28.43 24.33 -7.72
C ASN A 96 -27.07 24.30 -8.45
N ALA A 97 -26.95 24.98 -9.59
CA ALA A 97 -25.70 25.16 -10.32
C ALA A 97 -24.97 26.46 -9.97
N ALA A 98 -25.54 27.32 -9.13
CA ALA A 98 -24.92 28.58 -8.75
C ALA A 98 -23.59 28.35 -8.00
N THR A 99 -22.58 29.13 -8.37
CA THR A 99 -21.27 29.16 -7.73
C THR A 99 -20.89 30.59 -7.44
N TYR A 100 -20.12 30.80 -6.38
CA TYR A 100 -19.77 32.12 -5.88
C TYR A 100 -18.26 32.25 -5.78
N THR A 101 -17.73 33.31 -6.37
CA THR A 101 -16.35 33.73 -6.17
C THR A 101 -16.28 34.47 -4.84
N VAL A 102 -15.46 33.98 -3.91
CA VAL A 102 -15.21 34.60 -2.60
C VAL A 102 -13.77 35.11 -2.57
N LYS A 103 -13.62 36.42 -2.37
CA LYS A 103 -12.35 37.15 -2.30
C LYS A 103 -12.13 37.63 -0.87
N VAL A 104 -10.95 37.35 -0.31
CA VAL A 104 -10.60 37.74 1.06
C VAL A 104 -9.32 38.58 1.02
N SER A 105 -9.35 39.75 1.64
CA SER A 105 -8.18 40.63 1.80
C SER A 105 -8.01 41.07 3.25
N ASN A 106 -6.84 41.61 3.56
CA ASN A 106 -6.52 42.12 4.90
C ASN A 106 -7.45 43.25 5.39
N GLY A 107 -8.14 43.96 4.49
CA GLY A 107 -9.01 45.07 4.88
C GLY A 107 -8.26 46.10 5.75
N ASN A 108 -8.80 46.37 6.94
CA ASN A 108 -8.18 47.26 7.94
C ASN A 108 -7.33 46.50 8.98
N GLY A 109 -7.21 45.19 8.85
CA GLY A 109 -6.47 44.34 9.78
C GLY A 109 -5.68 43.27 9.06
N ASN A 110 -5.92 42.01 9.40
CA ASN A 110 -5.16 40.88 8.88
C ASN A 110 -6.03 39.63 8.75
N PHE A 111 -6.04 39.05 7.56
CA PHE A 111 -6.50 37.68 7.31
C PHE A 111 -5.26 36.80 7.14
N HIS A 112 -5.12 35.74 7.93
CA HIS A 112 -3.84 35.02 8.01
C HIS A 112 -3.96 33.50 8.11
N GLN A 113 -5.18 32.95 8.19
CA GLN A 113 -5.38 31.50 8.37
C GLN A 113 -6.75 31.03 7.88
N ILE A 114 -6.74 29.83 7.29
CA ILE A 114 -7.91 28.97 7.08
C ILE A 114 -7.64 27.67 7.82
N MET A 115 -8.65 27.08 8.45
CA MET A 115 -8.49 25.81 9.18
C MET A 115 -9.80 25.03 9.21
N PHE A 116 -9.95 24.05 8.30
CA PHE A 116 -11.12 23.16 8.29
C PHE A 116 -11.03 22.04 9.33
N ARG A 117 -9.87 21.80 9.94
CA ARG A 117 -9.75 20.87 11.07
C ARG A 117 -8.94 21.46 12.20
N ASP A 118 -9.56 21.58 13.37
CA ASP A 118 -8.96 22.14 14.58
C ASP A 118 -9.03 21.12 15.73
N ALA A 119 -7.89 20.46 15.99
CA ALA A 119 -7.79 19.44 17.03
C ALA A 119 -7.89 20.03 18.45
N THR A 120 -7.69 21.34 18.63
CA THR A 120 -7.72 21.99 19.95
C THR A 120 -9.12 22.08 20.53
N LEU A 121 -10.15 21.91 19.70
CA LEU A 121 -11.54 21.93 20.12
C LEU A 121 -11.98 20.66 20.88
N GLY A 122 -11.10 19.68 21.09
CA GLY A 122 -11.24 18.62 22.09
C GLY A 122 -12.41 17.64 21.89
N THR A 123 -13.10 17.68 20.75
CA THR A 123 -14.23 16.78 20.44
C THR A 123 -13.91 15.84 19.29
N SER A 124 -14.69 14.77 19.13
CA SER A 124 -14.72 13.93 17.92
C SER A 124 -15.05 14.70 16.63
N ASN A 125 -15.42 15.99 16.73
CA ASN A 125 -15.95 16.84 15.67
C ASN A 125 -15.03 18.04 15.41
N SER A 126 -13.73 17.77 15.19
CA SER A 126 -12.73 18.82 14.91
C SER A 126 -12.90 19.52 13.55
N THR A 127 -13.88 19.11 12.74
CA THR A 127 -14.13 19.69 11.41
C THR A 127 -14.92 21.00 11.51
N MET A 128 -14.34 22.05 10.95
CA MET A 128 -14.86 23.41 10.86
C MET A 128 -15.25 23.72 9.42
N GLY A 129 -16.20 24.62 9.22
CA GLY A 129 -16.62 25.04 7.89
C GLY A 129 -17.28 23.94 7.06
N ASP A 130 -17.70 24.33 5.86
CA ASP A 130 -18.40 23.47 4.92
C ASP A 130 -17.44 22.86 3.89
N THR A 131 -16.72 21.82 4.29
CA THR A 131 -15.64 21.17 3.50
C THR A 131 -16.04 20.82 2.06
N ALA A 132 -17.25 20.30 1.84
CA ALA A 132 -17.70 19.86 0.51
C ALA A 132 -18.16 20.99 -0.41
N LYS A 133 -18.37 22.20 0.13
CA LYS A 133 -18.88 23.36 -0.64
C LYS A 133 -17.75 24.20 -1.24
N MET A 134 -16.52 24.10 -0.74
CA MET A 134 -15.35 24.73 -1.39
C MET A 134 -14.87 23.85 -2.55
N ILE A 135 -14.79 24.43 -3.75
CA ILE A 135 -14.48 23.65 -4.96
C ILE A 135 -13.20 24.11 -5.68
N ASP A 136 -12.73 25.34 -5.45
CA ASP A 136 -11.51 25.81 -6.09
C ASP A 136 -10.76 26.86 -5.25
N ILE A 137 -9.42 26.83 -5.32
CA ILE A 137 -8.54 27.96 -5.01
C ILE A 137 -8.01 28.50 -6.34
N SER A 138 -8.46 29.69 -6.70
CA SER A 138 -8.14 30.33 -7.98
C SER A 138 -7.02 31.36 -7.85
N GLN A 139 -6.72 31.83 -6.64
CA GLN A 139 -5.61 32.77 -6.38
C GLN A 139 -5.18 32.72 -4.91
N TRP A 140 -3.88 32.71 -4.64
CA TRP A 140 -3.34 32.82 -3.27
C TRP A 140 -3.30 34.26 -2.76
N GLY A 141 -2.96 35.21 -3.63
CA GLY A 141 -2.81 36.63 -3.30
C GLY A 141 -1.57 36.92 -2.45
N ASN A 142 -1.49 38.15 -1.94
CA ASN A 142 -0.38 38.61 -1.07
C ASN A 142 -0.68 38.38 0.43
N ILE A 143 -1.48 37.37 0.75
CA ILE A 143 -1.79 37.02 2.14
C ILE A 143 -0.54 36.44 2.79
N HIS A 144 -0.13 37.05 3.90
CA HIS A 144 0.98 36.56 4.71
C HIS A 144 0.46 35.51 5.70
N TRP A 145 0.57 34.24 5.31
CA TRP A 145 -0.02 33.13 6.07
C TRP A 145 0.75 32.90 7.37
N SER A 146 0.04 32.91 8.50
CA SER A 146 0.65 32.56 9.79
C SER A 146 0.63 31.05 10.05
N ALA A 147 -0.27 30.32 9.38
CA ALA A 147 -0.41 28.87 9.49
C ALA A 147 -1.16 28.30 8.28
N MET A 148 -0.78 27.09 7.86
CA MET A 148 -1.48 26.29 6.84
C MET A 148 -1.80 24.85 7.30
N GLU A 149 -1.55 24.54 8.56
CA GLU A 149 -1.94 23.27 9.15
C GLU A 149 -3.47 23.07 9.03
N ASN A 150 -3.87 21.94 8.46
CA ASN A 150 -5.26 21.55 8.23
C ASN A 150 -6.10 22.57 7.44
N ALA A 151 -5.45 23.42 6.65
CA ALA A 151 -6.10 24.57 6.03
C ALA A 151 -7.20 24.22 5.03
N PHE A 152 -7.15 23.03 4.41
CA PHE A 152 -8.17 22.54 3.47
C PHE A 152 -8.54 21.08 3.74
N ALA A 153 -8.26 20.59 4.95
CA ALA A 153 -8.54 19.21 5.33
C ALA A 153 -10.03 18.86 5.11
N GLY A 154 -10.29 17.74 4.43
CA GLY A 154 -11.62 17.22 4.14
C GLY A 154 -12.33 17.86 2.94
N CYS A 155 -11.73 18.85 2.27
CA CYS A 155 -12.32 19.49 1.09
C CYS A 155 -12.26 18.56 -0.13
N ASN A 156 -13.09 17.52 -0.15
CA ASN A 156 -13.08 16.45 -1.13
C ASN A 156 -13.37 16.90 -2.57
N ASN A 157 -14.05 18.04 -2.76
CA ASN A 157 -14.34 18.62 -4.07
C ASN A 157 -13.34 19.70 -4.51
N LEU A 158 -12.32 19.99 -3.69
CA LEU A 158 -11.36 21.05 -3.93
C LEU A 158 -10.41 20.72 -5.09
N ASN A 159 -10.23 21.69 -5.98
CA ASN A 159 -9.09 21.80 -6.88
C ASN A 159 -8.28 23.08 -6.59
N ILE A 160 -7.08 23.19 -7.17
CA ILE A 160 -6.30 24.43 -7.20
C ILE A 160 -6.03 24.78 -8.66
N THR A 161 -6.63 25.86 -9.13
CA THR A 161 -6.33 26.43 -10.45
C THR A 161 -5.35 27.60 -10.36
N ALA A 162 -5.10 28.12 -9.15
CA ALA A 162 -4.20 29.23 -8.88
C ALA A 162 -2.81 29.07 -9.52
N THR A 163 -2.39 30.09 -10.27
CA THR A 163 -1.09 30.14 -10.93
C THR A 163 -0.04 30.94 -10.15
N ASP A 164 -0.47 31.73 -9.18
CA ASP A 164 0.41 32.38 -8.20
C ASP A 164 0.79 31.42 -7.07
N ILE A 165 1.65 31.87 -6.15
CA ILE A 165 2.15 31.08 -5.02
C ILE A 165 1.80 31.78 -3.69
N PRO A 166 1.52 31.04 -2.61
CA PRO A 166 1.29 31.64 -1.30
C PRO A 166 2.59 32.15 -0.68
N ASP A 167 2.49 33.22 0.11
CA ASP A 167 3.56 33.64 1.01
C ASP A 167 3.54 32.79 2.30
N LEU A 168 4.44 31.81 2.35
CA LEU A 168 4.58 30.86 3.47
C LEU A 168 5.75 31.20 4.39
N SER A 169 6.35 32.39 4.30
CA SER A 169 7.59 32.67 5.03
C SER A 169 7.45 32.61 6.56
N SER A 170 6.23 32.68 7.08
CA SER A 170 5.90 32.55 8.51
C SER A 170 5.28 31.19 8.87
N VAL A 171 5.10 30.29 7.90
CA VAL A 171 4.55 28.95 8.11
C VAL A 171 5.68 27.97 8.40
N ASN A 172 5.58 27.25 9.50
CA ASN A 172 6.53 26.20 9.88
C ASN A 172 5.96 24.77 9.77
N ASN A 173 4.66 24.64 9.48
CA ASN A 173 3.95 23.37 9.54
C ASN A 173 2.88 23.30 8.44
N LEU A 174 2.96 22.29 7.57
CA LEU A 174 2.00 21.99 6.49
C LEU A 174 1.19 20.72 6.76
N ASN A 175 1.09 20.31 8.02
CA ASN A 175 0.41 19.08 8.40
C ASN A 175 -1.04 19.11 7.93
N GLY A 176 -1.42 18.05 7.21
CA GLY A 176 -2.79 17.85 6.76
C GLY A 176 -3.37 18.98 5.89
N THR A 177 -2.56 19.88 5.32
CA THR A 177 -3.04 21.03 4.53
C THR A 177 -4.09 20.61 3.49
N PHE A 178 -3.86 19.49 2.79
CA PHE A 178 -4.79 18.92 1.80
C PHE A 178 -5.32 17.54 2.17
N LEU A 179 -5.24 17.14 3.45
CA LEU A 179 -5.71 15.84 3.92
C LEU A 179 -7.14 15.56 3.43
N GLY A 180 -7.37 14.50 2.68
CA GLY A 180 -8.71 14.12 2.21
C GLY A 180 -9.25 14.92 1.01
N CYS A 181 -8.43 15.75 0.36
CA CYS A 181 -8.83 16.44 -0.88
C CYS A 181 -8.79 15.47 -2.08
N THR A 182 -9.76 14.56 -2.15
CA THR A 182 -9.74 13.45 -3.12
C THR A 182 -9.81 13.89 -4.59
N SER A 183 -10.38 15.07 -4.87
CA SER A 183 -10.49 15.66 -6.21
C SER A 183 -9.36 16.65 -6.55
N LEU A 184 -8.32 16.74 -5.72
CA LEU A 184 -7.22 17.69 -5.92
C LEU A 184 -6.38 17.30 -7.14
N ILE A 185 -6.55 18.02 -8.25
CA ILE A 185 -5.68 17.91 -9.43
C ILE A 185 -4.45 18.80 -9.22
N GLY A 186 -4.66 20.02 -8.75
CA GLY A 186 -3.62 21.02 -8.51
C GLY A 186 -3.13 21.72 -9.78
N ASN A 187 -2.32 22.77 -9.57
CA ASN A 187 -1.61 23.51 -10.61
C ASN A 187 -0.10 23.29 -10.45
N ASN A 188 0.67 23.34 -11.53
CA ASN A 188 2.12 23.16 -11.49
C ASN A 188 2.86 24.26 -10.71
N SER A 189 2.20 25.40 -10.45
CA SER A 189 2.69 26.48 -9.58
C SER A 189 3.07 25.98 -8.18
N ILE A 190 2.46 24.88 -7.70
CA ILE A 190 2.76 24.28 -6.39
C ILE A 190 4.24 23.90 -6.25
N ASN A 191 4.90 23.56 -7.35
CA ASN A 191 6.32 23.23 -7.36
C ASN A 191 7.18 24.42 -6.87
N ASN A 192 6.71 25.65 -7.07
CA ASN A 192 7.45 26.86 -6.74
C ASN A 192 7.11 27.45 -5.36
N TRP A 193 6.36 26.72 -4.53
CA TRP A 193 6.08 27.16 -3.17
C TRP A 193 7.36 27.22 -2.34
N ASN A 194 7.57 28.33 -1.64
CA ASN A 194 8.69 28.45 -0.72
C ASN A 194 8.34 27.80 0.62
N ILE A 195 8.80 26.57 0.83
CA ILE A 195 8.59 25.83 2.09
C ILE A 195 9.85 25.78 2.96
N SER A 196 10.84 26.66 2.73
CA SER A 196 12.13 26.56 3.42
C SER A 196 12.05 26.73 4.94
N SER A 197 10.97 27.30 5.49
CA SER A 197 10.74 27.42 6.93
C SER A 197 9.99 26.22 7.54
N VAL A 198 9.49 25.31 6.71
CA VAL A 198 8.62 24.20 7.13
C VAL A 198 9.44 23.06 7.70
N SER A 199 9.05 22.60 8.89
CA SER A 199 9.66 21.44 9.56
C SER A 199 8.83 20.17 9.49
N SER A 200 7.57 20.24 9.02
CA SER A 200 6.65 19.11 9.06
C SER A 200 5.72 19.08 7.84
N LEU A 201 5.67 17.92 7.17
CA LEU A 201 4.81 17.61 6.01
C LEU A 201 3.81 16.49 6.30
N VAL A 202 3.54 16.22 7.58
CA VAL A 202 2.72 15.08 8.00
C VAL A 202 1.36 15.12 7.34
N SER A 203 1.03 14.07 6.60
CA SER A 203 -0.26 13.92 5.93
C SER A 203 -0.64 15.05 4.96
N THR A 204 0.30 15.88 4.50
CA THR A 204 0.00 17.07 3.67
C THR A 204 -0.86 16.72 2.45
N PHE A 205 -0.56 15.62 1.74
CA PHE A 205 -1.31 15.11 0.59
C PHE A 205 -2.00 13.77 0.85
N SER A 206 -2.20 13.41 2.12
CA SER A 206 -2.85 12.15 2.48
C SER A 206 -4.26 12.09 1.89
N SER A 207 -4.61 10.98 1.24
CA SER A 207 -5.86 10.75 0.52
C SER A 207 -6.14 11.70 -0.66
N CYS A 208 -5.14 12.43 -1.17
CA CYS A 208 -5.24 13.18 -2.43
C CYS A 208 -5.13 12.23 -3.63
N SER A 209 -6.19 11.44 -3.86
CA SER A 209 -6.12 10.22 -4.70
C SER A 209 -5.69 10.43 -6.16
N ILE A 210 -5.96 11.60 -6.74
CA ILE A 210 -5.64 11.95 -8.13
C ILE A 210 -4.50 12.99 -8.26
N PHE A 211 -3.93 13.44 -7.15
CA PHE A 211 -2.89 14.47 -7.14
C PHE A 211 -1.58 13.92 -7.75
N ASN A 212 -1.00 14.67 -8.68
CA ASN A 212 0.22 14.28 -9.38
C ASN A 212 1.03 15.49 -9.90
N GLN A 213 1.04 16.60 -9.16
CA GLN A 213 1.79 17.81 -9.54
C GLN A 213 3.25 17.75 -9.07
N PRO A 214 4.19 18.39 -9.80
CA PRO A 214 5.59 18.39 -9.43
C PRO A 214 5.85 19.10 -8.09
N LEU A 215 6.74 18.54 -7.28
CA LEU A 215 7.17 19.06 -5.97
C LEU A 215 8.70 19.10 -5.81
N ASN A 216 9.44 18.79 -6.87
CA ASN A 216 10.90 18.60 -6.83
C ASN A 216 11.68 19.90 -6.55
N ASN A 217 11.06 21.08 -6.66
CA ASN A 217 11.69 22.36 -6.36
C ASN A 217 11.53 22.79 -4.89
N TRP A 218 10.79 22.03 -4.08
CA TRP A 218 10.64 22.31 -2.66
C TRP A 218 11.97 22.16 -1.92
N ASN A 219 12.33 23.18 -1.14
CA ASN A 219 13.47 23.10 -0.24
C ASN A 219 13.06 22.40 1.06
N THR A 220 13.35 21.11 1.18
CA THR A 220 13.01 20.29 2.35
C THR A 220 14.11 20.22 3.41
N SER A 221 15.18 21.02 3.31
CA SER A 221 16.34 20.90 4.22
C SER A 221 16.01 21.08 5.70
N ASN A 222 14.89 21.75 6.02
CA ASN A 222 14.43 21.96 7.40
C ASN A 222 13.33 20.97 7.83
N VAL A 223 12.86 20.10 6.94
CA VAL A 223 11.82 19.11 7.23
C VAL A 223 12.38 17.98 8.10
N ILE A 224 11.65 17.67 9.17
CA ILE A 224 11.97 16.64 10.17
C ILE A 224 10.96 15.48 10.10
N TYR A 225 9.70 15.79 9.77
CA TYR A 225 8.56 14.87 9.83
C TYR A 225 7.88 14.74 8.46
N MET A 226 7.79 13.52 7.92
CA MET A 226 7.19 13.20 6.61
C MET A 226 6.12 12.11 6.68
N GLU A 227 5.61 11.79 7.86
CA GLU A 227 4.66 10.71 8.10
C GLU A 227 3.42 10.87 7.22
N ASN A 228 3.02 9.81 6.52
CA ASN A 228 1.82 9.77 5.69
C ASN A 228 1.72 10.87 4.60
N THR A 229 2.82 11.55 4.23
CA THR A 229 2.78 12.71 3.30
C THR A 229 1.98 12.41 2.02
N PHE A 230 2.20 11.24 1.41
CA PHE A 230 1.51 10.75 0.20
C PHE A 230 0.66 9.50 0.46
N HIS A 231 0.28 9.24 1.71
CA HIS A 231 -0.59 8.11 2.05
C HIS A 231 -1.89 8.16 1.23
N LEU A 232 -2.29 7.09 0.55
CA LEU A 232 -3.47 7.03 -0.34
C LEU A 232 -3.45 8.00 -1.54
N ALA A 233 -2.32 8.65 -1.86
CA ALA A 233 -2.14 9.45 -3.07
C ALA A 233 -1.89 8.54 -4.28
N LYS A 234 -2.91 7.77 -4.68
CA LYS A 234 -2.79 6.64 -5.62
C LYS A 234 -2.15 6.99 -6.97
N ALA A 235 -2.43 8.17 -7.50
CA ALA A 235 -1.91 8.64 -8.79
C ALA A 235 -0.52 9.31 -8.71
N PHE A 236 -0.01 9.59 -7.51
CA PHE A 236 1.22 10.36 -7.36
C PHE A 236 2.43 9.59 -7.88
N ASN A 237 3.18 10.20 -8.80
CA ASN A 237 4.37 9.62 -9.41
C ASN A 237 5.32 10.72 -9.94
N GLN A 238 5.55 11.77 -9.16
CA GLN A 238 6.42 12.89 -9.53
C GLN A 238 7.81 12.77 -8.89
N PRO A 239 8.87 13.28 -9.56
CA PRO A 239 10.23 13.25 -9.00
C PRO A 239 10.33 13.96 -7.66
N LEU A 240 11.10 13.38 -6.74
CA LEU A 240 11.43 13.92 -5.42
C LEU A 240 12.95 13.85 -5.13
N SER A 241 13.76 13.64 -6.17
CA SER A 241 15.20 13.39 -6.04
C SER A 241 15.98 14.57 -5.47
N ASN A 242 15.42 15.79 -5.55
CA ASN A 242 16.05 17.00 -5.02
C ASN A 242 15.69 17.29 -3.55
N TRP A 243 14.81 16.47 -2.95
CA TRP A 243 14.49 16.64 -1.54
C TRP A 243 15.70 16.27 -0.68
N ASP A 244 16.09 17.19 0.20
CA ASP A 244 17.03 16.92 1.27
C ASP A 244 16.27 16.26 2.43
N THR A 245 16.61 15.00 2.72
CA THR A 245 16.02 14.21 3.79
C THR A 245 16.95 14.02 4.99
N SER A 246 18.10 14.68 5.02
CA SER A 246 19.15 14.44 6.02
C SER A 246 18.71 14.70 7.47
N ASN A 247 17.73 15.58 7.67
CA ASN A 247 17.13 15.92 8.96
C ASN A 247 15.85 15.14 9.28
N VAL A 248 15.35 14.32 8.34
CA VAL A 248 14.09 13.59 8.52
C VAL A 248 14.33 12.37 9.42
N ILE A 249 13.55 12.26 10.49
CA ILE A 249 13.65 11.19 11.49
C ILE A 249 12.51 10.17 11.41
N ASP A 250 11.39 10.56 10.78
CA ASP A 250 10.20 9.73 10.65
C ASP A 250 9.61 9.83 9.23
N MET A 251 9.56 8.69 8.54
CA MET A 251 8.98 8.51 7.21
C MET A 251 7.83 7.49 7.21
N THR A 252 7.23 7.23 8.38
CA THR A 252 6.17 6.23 8.56
C THR A 252 5.05 6.42 7.54
N ALA A 253 4.75 5.36 6.81
CA ALA A 253 3.68 5.28 5.82
C ALA A 253 3.70 6.38 4.73
N MET A 254 4.85 7.03 4.48
CA MET A 254 4.96 8.17 3.57
C MET A 254 4.35 7.90 2.18
N PHE A 255 4.58 6.71 1.60
CA PHE A 255 4.04 6.28 0.30
C PHE A 255 3.05 5.12 0.42
N ASN A 256 2.48 4.90 1.61
CA ASN A 256 1.52 3.81 1.79
C ASN A 256 0.30 4.02 0.86
N ASN A 257 0.03 3.05 -0.01
CA ASN A 257 -1.03 3.07 -1.01
C ASN A 257 -0.86 4.16 -2.10
N ALA A 258 0.36 4.68 -2.29
CA ALA A 258 0.74 5.46 -3.46
C ALA A 258 1.02 4.52 -4.64
N GLN A 259 -0.06 3.91 -5.16
CA GLN A 259 -0.02 2.75 -6.07
C GLN A 259 0.84 2.96 -7.32
N SER A 260 0.86 4.18 -7.86
CA SER A 260 1.58 4.54 -9.10
C SER A 260 3.03 4.98 -8.87
N PHE A 261 3.44 5.20 -7.62
CA PHE A 261 4.73 5.81 -7.31
C PHE A 261 5.90 4.89 -7.68
N ASN A 262 6.81 5.37 -8.53
CA ASN A 262 7.97 4.64 -8.99
C ASN A 262 9.12 5.58 -9.42
N GLN A 263 9.43 6.58 -8.59
CA GLN A 263 10.48 7.56 -8.86
C GLN A 263 11.75 7.28 -8.07
N PRO A 264 12.94 7.60 -8.61
CA PRO A 264 14.21 7.31 -7.96
C PRO A 264 14.36 8.09 -6.65
N LEU A 265 14.80 7.39 -5.60
CA LEU A 265 15.02 7.90 -4.25
C LEU A 265 16.43 7.56 -3.72
N ASP A 266 17.32 7.06 -4.58
CA ASP A 266 18.64 6.55 -4.23
C ASP A 266 19.58 7.60 -3.62
N ASN A 267 19.32 8.88 -3.90
CA ASN A 267 20.08 10.02 -3.35
C ASN A 267 19.58 10.49 -1.98
N TRP A 268 18.49 9.93 -1.45
CA TRP A 268 17.98 10.33 -0.14
C TRP A 268 18.92 9.88 0.98
N ASN A 269 19.21 10.80 1.90
CA ASN A 269 19.89 10.47 3.14
C ASN A 269 18.86 10.05 4.19
N VAL A 270 18.80 8.76 4.50
CA VAL A 270 17.90 8.19 5.52
C VAL A 270 18.62 7.82 6.82
N SER A 271 19.86 8.28 7.02
CA SER A 271 20.67 7.89 8.18
C SER A 271 20.08 8.30 9.53
N SER A 272 19.23 9.33 9.54
CA SER A 272 18.57 9.84 10.74
C SER A 272 17.23 9.15 11.03
N ASN A 273 16.70 8.38 10.07
CA ASN A 273 15.40 7.74 10.17
C ASN A 273 15.45 6.51 11.08
N THR A 274 14.51 6.41 12.01
CA THR A 274 14.40 5.24 12.91
C THR A 274 13.21 4.33 12.59
N ASP A 275 12.24 4.82 11.82
CA ASP A 275 10.99 4.12 11.52
C ASP A 275 10.68 4.13 10.01
N CYS A 276 10.59 2.93 9.42
CA CYS A 276 10.20 2.71 8.02
C CYS A 276 8.85 1.97 7.91
N GLU A 277 8.06 1.95 8.99
CA GLU A 277 6.80 1.23 9.05
C GLU A 277 5.85 1.68 7.92
N PHE A 278 5.30 0.70 7.19
CA PHE A 278 4.42 0.89 6.03
C PHE A 278 4.95 1.78 4.89
N MET A 279 6.22 2.20 4.88
CA MET A 279 6.71 3.29 4.00
C MET A 279 6.28 3.13 2.53
N PHE A 280 6.37 1.92 1.97
CA PHE A 280 5.96 1.57 0.60
C PHE A 280 4.86 0.48 0.57
N SER A 281 4.11 0.31 1.66
CA SER A 281 2.99 -0.64 1.67
C SER A 281 1.99 -0.28 0.58
N ASN A 282 1.52 -1.26 -0.20
CA ASN A 282 0.61 -1.07 -1.34
C ASN A 282 1.12 -0.08 -2.43
N ALA A 283 2.42 0.25 -2.47
CA ALA A 283 3.02 0.98 -3.59
C ALA A 283 3.27 0.00 -4.76
N TRP A 284 2.21 -0.38 -5.46
CA TRP A 284 2.21 -1.51 -6.41
C TRP A 284 3.28 -1.42 -7.49
N ALA A 285 3.55 -0.23 -8.02
CA ALA A 285 4.51 0.00 -9.09
C ALA A 285 5.96 0.18 -8.62
N PHE A 286 6.21 0.33 -7.32
CA PHE A 286 7.50 0.76 -6.81
C PHE A 286 8.58 -0.33 -6.97
N ASN A 287 9.64 -0.02 -7.71
CA ASN A 287 10.80 -0.89 -7.91
C ASN A 287 12.07 -0.09 -8.25
N GLN A 288 12.39 0.91 -7.42
CA GLN A 288 13.56 1.78 -7.61
C GLN A 288 14.74 1.37 -6.73
N PRO A 289 15.99 1.68 -7.12
CA PRO A 289 17.16 1.36 -6.31
C PRO A 289 17.13 2.04 -4.94
N LEU A 290 17.47 1.28 -3.90
CA LEU A 290 17.57 1.75 -2.51
C LEU A 290 18.88 1.31 -1.84
N ASN A 291 19.83 0.77 -2.61
CA ASN A 291 21.06 0.18 -2.09
C ASN A 291 21.96 1.19 -1.37
N ASN A 292 21.88 2.48 -1.72
CA ASN A 292 22.67 3.55 -1.10
C ASN A 292 22.08 4.06 0.23
N TRP A 293 20.90 3.59 0.62
CA TRP A 293 20.25 4.02 1.86
C TRP A 293 21.01 3.49 3.07
N ASN A 294 21.42 4.42 3.94
CA ASN A 294 21.97 4.06 5.25
C ASN A 294 20.84 3.80 6.25
N VAL A 295 20.44 2.53 6.39
CA VAL A 295 19.38 2.11 7.31
C VAL A 295 19.91 1.65 8.69
N SER A 296 21.16 1.98 9.05
CA SER A 296 21.79 1.45 10.27
C SER A 296 21.10 1.87 11.58
N ASN A 297 20.27 2.92 11.55
CA ASN A 297 19.52 3.41 12.69
C ASN A 297 18.03 3.00 12.66
N VAL A 298 17.57 2.34 11.60
CA VAL A 298 16.18 1.93 11.48
C VAL A 298 15.90 0.73 12.38
N VAL A 299 14.92 0.89 13.27
CA VAL A 299 14.50 -0.12 14.25
C VAL A 299 13.26 -0.88 13.76
N LEU A 300 12.37 -0.19 13.06
CA LEU A 300 11.06 -0.70 12.65
C LEU A 300 10.97 -0.79 11.12
N PHE A 301 10.85 -2.00 10.59
CA PHE A 301 10.67 -2.31 9.17
C PHE A 301 9.28 -2.89 8.86
N GLN A 302 8.35 -2.74 9.81
CA GLN A 302 7.03 -3.37 9.78
C GLN A 302 6.31 -3.04 8.48
N ASN A 303 5.93 -4.06 7.72
CA ASN A 303 5.15 -3.92 6.49
C ASN A 303 5.73 -2.94 5.44
N MET A 304 7.03 -2.63 5.49
CA MET A 304 7.64 -1.59 4.64
C MET A 304 7.32 -1.79 3.15
N PHE A 305 7.36 -3.02 2.65
CA PHE A 305 7.05 -3.38 1.26
C PHE A 305 5.83 -4.30 1.13
N ASN A 306 4.94 -4.32 2.14
CA ASN A 306 3.73 -5.14 2.11
C ASN A 306 2.90 -4.83 0.86
N ARG A 307 2.55 -5.83 0.04
CA ARG A 307 1.80 -5.64 -1.21
C ARG A 307 2.46 -4.69 -2.22
N ALA A 308 3.76 -4.43 -2.14
CA ALA A 308 4.52 -3.72 -3.17
C ALA A 308 4.78 -4.66 -4.36
N LEU A 309 3.77 -4.88 -5.20
CA LEU A 309 3.70 -6.00 -6.15
C LEU A 309 4.91 -6.13 -7.09
N ALA A 310 5.49 -5.01 -7.52
CA ALA A 310 6.64 -4.97 -8.42
C ALA A 310 8.02 -4.99 -7.70
N PHE A 311 8.06 -4.86 -6.39
CA PHE A 311 9.32 -4.61 -5.67
C PHE A 311 10.26 -5.82 -5.69
N ASN A 312 11.45 -5.61 -6.27
CA ASN A 312 12.55 -6.57 -6.32
C ASN A 312 13.92 -5.85 -6.44
N SER A 313 14.02 -4.60 -5.97
CA SER A 313 15.26 -3.81 -6.02
C SER A 313 16.29 -4.29 -5.01
N ASN A 314 17.57 -4.18 -5.37
CA ASN A 314 18.67 -4.62 -4.51
C ASN A 314 18.72 -3.84 -3.18
N ILE A 315 18.72 -4.58 -2.07
CA ILE A 315 18.83 -4.12 -0.68
C ILE A 315 19.80 -5.00 0.13
N SER A 316 20.71 -5.72 -0.55
CA SER A 316 21.64 -6.67 0.07
C SER A 316 22.68 -6.00 0.97
N GLU A 317 22.99 -4.73 0.71
CA GLU A 317 24.04 -3.96 1.41
C GLU A 317 23.51 -3.20 2.63
N TRP A 318 22.21 -3.31 2.93
CA TRP A 318 21.62 -2.67 4.11
C TRP A 318 22.23 -3.20 5.41
N ASN A 319 22.69 -2.28 6.25
CA ASN A 319 23.05 -2.60 7.63
C ASN A 319 21.80 -2.67 8.51
N THR A 320 21.28 -3.88 8.74
CA THR A 320 20.08 -4.11 9.55
C THR A 320 20.36 -4.35 11.04
N SER A 321 21.56 -4.05 11.55
CA SER A 321 21.97 -4.42 12.91
C SER A 321 21.07 -3.85 14.02
N SER A 322 20.38 -2.75 13.76
CA SER A 322 19.47 -2.09 14.72
C SER A 322 18.02 -2.55 14.61
N ALA A 323 17.69 -3.38 13.62
CA ALA A 323 16.32 -3.82 13.37
C ALA A 323 15.81 -4.69 14.53
N VAL A 324 14.62 -4.36 15.02
CA VAL A 324 13.92 -5.10 16.09
C VAL A 324 12.67 -5.79 15.56
N ASN A 325 11.92 -5.13 14.66
CA ASN A 325 10.68 -5.66 14.10
C ASN A 325 10.70 -5.64 12.56
N MET A 326 10.64 -6.83 11.95
CA MET A 326 10.58 -7.03 10.50
C MET A 326 9.27 -7.69 10.05
N SER A 327 8.24 -7.68 10.90
CA SER A 327 6.96 -8.32 10.57
C SER A 327 6.36 -7.76 9.29
N GLY A 328 5.85 -8.66 8.45
CA GLY A 328 5.18 -8.33 7.20
C GLY A 328 5.98 -7.57 6.16
N MET A 329 7.30 -7.39 6.33
CA MET A 329 8.13 -6.53 5.48
C MET A 329 7.96 -6.81 3.97
N PHE A 330 7.85 -8.08 3.57
CA PHE A 330 7.61 -8.53 2.20
C PHE A 330 6.32 -9.36 2.06
N GLN A 331 5.36 -9.16 2.97
CA GLN A 331 4.08 -9.87 2.91
C GLN A 331 3.32 -9.46 1.64
N TYR A 332 2.81 -10.45 0.89
CA TYR A 332 2.14 -10.27 -0.40
C TYR A 332 2.99 -9.52 -1.45
N THR A 333 4.31 -9.73 -1.44
CA THR A 333 5.27 -9.11 -2.37
C THR A 333 5.78 -10.18 -3.36
N PRO A 334 4.98 -10.58 -4.36
CA PRO A 334 5.24 -11.79 -5.16
C PRO A 334 6.50 -11.72 -6.03
N ALA A 335 7.00 -10.52 -6.37
CA ALA A 335 8.19 -10.35 -7.20
C ALA A 335 9.51 -10.42 -6.40
N PHE A 336 9.47 -10.29 -5.08
CA PHE A 336 10.67 -10.13 -4.27
C PHE A 336 11.49 -11.43 -4.16
N ASN A 337 12.75 -11.38 -4.57
CA ASN A 337 13.69 -12.50 -4.47
C ASN A 337 15.16 -12.02 -4.35
N GLN A 338 15.41 -10.85 -3.76
CA GLN A 338 16.76 -10.31 -3.61
C GLN A 338 17.54 -11.00 -2.50
N ASN A 339 18.84 -11.19 -2.72
CA ASN A 339 19.71 -11.82 -1.74
C ASN A 339 19.87 -10.95 -0.49
N ILE A 340 19.38 -11.44 0.64
CA ILE A 340 19.41 -10.81 1.96
C ILE A 340 20.15 -11.69 2.99
N SER A 341 20.99 -12.63 2.53
CA SER A 341 21.75 -13.51 3.41
C SER A 341 22.76 -12.75 4.29
N SER A 342 23.16 -11.55 3.88
CA SER A 342 24.11 -10.67 4.59
C SER A 342 23.48 -9.89 5.75
N TRP A 343 22.15 -9.85 5.86
CA TRP A 343 21.48 -9.06 6.88
C TRP A 343 21.82 -9.54 8.29
N ASN A 344 22.08 -8.59 9.18
CA ASN A 344 22.24 -8.86 10.60
C ASN A 344 20.88 -8.88 11.27
N THR A 345 20.44 -10.06 11.71
CA THR A 345 19.15 -10.25 12.40
C THR A 345 19.29 -10.44 13.91
N SER A 346 20.48 -10.23 14.50
CA SER A 346 20.76 -10.60 15.89
C SER A 346 19.89 -9.88 16.92
N ASN A 347 19.36 -8.70 16.59
CA ASN A 347 18.48 -7.90 17.45
C ASN A 347 16.99 -8.05 17.10
N VAL A 348 16.65 -8.79 16.04
CA VAL A 348 15.27 -8.94 15.60
C VAL A 348 14.51 -9.84 16.56
N THR A 349 13.33 -9.38 16.99
CA THR A 349 12.44 -10.07 17.92
C THR A 349 11.13 -10.53 17.27
N ILE A 350 10.72 -9.91 16.16
CA ILE A 350 9.43 -10.18 15.49
C ILE A 350 9.66 -10.34 13.98
N MET A 351 9.30 -11.52 13.44
CA MET A 351 9.37 -11.86 12.01
C MET A 351 8.03 -12.40 11.45
N SER A 352 6.93 -12.22 12.17
CA SER A 352 5.60 -12.68 11.75
C SER A 352 5.26 -12.25 10.32
N SER A 353 4.81 -13.18 9.49
CA SER A 353 4.35 -12.96 8.11
C SER A 353 5.36 -12.29 7.17
N MET A 354 6.65 -12.22 7.51
CA MET A 354 7.65 -11.45 6.75
C MET A 354 7.68 -11.79 5.26
N PHE A 355 7.50 -13.06 4.88
CA PHE A 355 7.46 -13.55 3.49
C PHE A 355 6.15 -14.23 3.13
N GLN A 356 5.07 -14.00 3.89
CA GLN A 356 3.78 -14.61 3.54
C GLN A 356 3.36 -14.16 2.14
N ASN A 357 2.98 -15.09 1.26
CA ASN A 357 2.65 -14.84 -0.14
C ASN A 357 3.78 -14.18 -0.98
N ALA A 358 5.04 -14.18 -0.52
CA ALA A 358 6.20 -13.79 -1.33
C ALA A 358 6.58 -14.95 -2.27
N THR A 359 5.76 -15.19 -3.29
CA THR A 359 5.79 -16.43 -4.08
C THR A 359 7.09 -16.69 -4.84
N ALA A 360 7.88 -15.66 -5.18
CA ALA A 360 9.19 -15.81 -5.82
C ALA A 360 10.36 -15.99 -4.84
N PHE A 361 10.17 -15.71 -3.54
CA PHE A 361 11.27 -15.65 -2.59
C PHE A 361 11.88 -17.04 -2.32
N ASN A 362 13.18 -17.21 -2.58
CA ASN A 362 13.91 -18.45 -2.34
C ASN A 362 15.40 -18.23 -2.01
N GLN A 363 15.72 -17.13 -1.32
CA GLN A 363 17.11 -16.81 -0.97
C GLN A 363 17.55 -17.52 0.31
N ASN A 364 18.81 -17.93 0.37
CA ASN A 364 19.36 -18.64 1.53
C ASN A 364 19.46 -17.71 2.74
N ILE A 365 18.66 -18.00 3.75
CA ILE A 365 18.61 -17.30 5.05
C ILE A 365 18.91 -18.24 6.23
N GLY A 366 19.49 -19.42 5.95
CA GLY A 366 19.82 -20.40 6.98
C GLY A 366 20.91 -19.90 7.96
N ASN A 367 21.66 -18.87 7.57
CA ASN A 367 22.71 -18.25 8.37
C ASN A 367 22.22 -17.11 9.29
N TRP A 368 20.95 -16.73 9.22
CA TRP A 368 20.40 -15.68 10.08
C TRP A 368 20.46 -16.06 11.55
N ASN A 369 20.76 -15.06 12.40
CA ASN A 369 20.69 -15.23 13.83
C ASN A 369 19.27 -14.95 14.32
N THR A 370 18.56 -16.01 14.73
CA THR A 370 17.18 -15.93 15.22
C THR A 370 17.06 -16.03 16.74
N SER A 371 18.16 -15.94 17.49
CA SER A 371 18.18 -16.25 18.93
C SER A 371 17.23 -15.41 19.78
N HIS A 372 16.94 -14.18 19.35
CA HIS A 372 16.03 -13.24 20.03
C HIS A 372 14.61 -13.22 19.43
N VAL A 373 14.35 -13.97 18.35
CA VAL A 373 13.04 -13.96 17.69
C VAL A 373 12.03 -14.68 18.56
N THR A 374 10.99 -13.95 18.94
CA THR A 374 9.89 -14.44 19.78
C THR A 374 8.70 -14.93 18.95
N THR A 375 8.52 -14.42 17.73
CA THR A 375 7.40 -14.82 16.87
C THR A 375 7.76 -14.85 15.38
N MET A 376 7.33 -15.94 14.72
CA MET A 376 7.48 -16.22 13.28
C MET A 376 6.15 -16.72 12.68
N VAL A 377 5.01 -16.36 13.28
CA VAL A 377 3.69 -16.78 12.82
C VAL A 377 3.50 -16.43 11.34
N ASN A 378 3.10 -17.40 10.53
CA ASN A 378 2.93 -17.27 9.08
C ASN A 378 4.16 -16.82 8.28
N MET A 379 5.40 -16.91 8.79
CA MET A 379 6.58 -16.31 8.14
C MET A 379 6.72 -16.68 6.65
N PHE A 380 6.50 -17.94 6.26
CA PHE A 380 6.55 -18.43 4.88
C PHE A 380 5.21 -18.97 4.38
N ASN A 381 4.10 -18.57 4.99
CA ASN A 381 2.77 -18.99 4.58
C ASN A 381 2.52 -18.61 3.11
N ASP A 382 2.16 -19.56 2.24
CA ASP A 382 2.03 -19.37 0.79
C ASP A 382 3.30 -18.88 0.06
N ALA A 383 4.50 -18.97 0.66
CA ALA A 383 5.78 -18.70 -0.01
C ALA A 383 6.18 -19.90 -0.90
N THR A 384 5.50 -20.03 -2.03
CA THR A 384 5.47 -21.23 -2.86
C THR A 384 6.80 -21.65 -3.48
N SER A 385 7.75 -20.71 -3.69
CA SER A 385 9.11 -21.04 -4.17
C SER A 385 10.13 -21.25 -3.05
N PHE A 386 9.78 -20.97 -1.80
CA PHE A 386 10.74 -20.98 -0.70
C PHE A 386 11.18 -22.39 -0.35
N ASN A 387 12.45 -22.71 -0.58
CA ASN A 387 13.00 -24.05 -0.42
C ASN A 387 14.45 -24.02 0.12
N GLN A 388 14.61 -23.54 1.35
CA GLN A 388 15.91 -23.37 2.01
C GLN A 388 15.97 -24.09 3.35
N ASN A 389 17.15 -24.60 3.72
CA ASN A 389 17.38 -25.27 4.99
C ASN A 389 17.44 -24.26 6.16
N LEU A 390 16.62 -24.48 7.20
CA LEU A 390 16.54 -23.62 8.39
C LEU A 390 17.01 -24.31 9.68
N GLY A 391 17.67 -25.47 9.56
CA GLY A 391 18.12 -26.27 10.70
C GLY A 391 19.15 -25.58 11.59
N SER A 392 19.85 -24.57 11.07
CA SER A 392 20.85 -23.79 11.82
C SER A 392 20.27 -22.66 12.66
N TRP A 393 18.96 -22.39 12.56
CA TRP A 393 18.33 -21.32 13.33
C TRP A 393 18.33 -21.60 14.83
N ASN A 394 18.62 -20.56 15.61
CA ASN A 394 18.52 -20.62 17.07
C ASN A 394 17.13 -20.18 17.52
N LEU A 395 16.35 -21.10 18.10
CA LEU A 395 14.97 -20.85 18.48
C LEU A 395 14.78 -20.54 19.97
N SER A 396 15.85 -20.26 20.72
CA SER A 396 15.83 -20.16 22.19
C SER A 396 14.76 -19.24 22.78
N SER A 397 14.42 -18.15 22.08
CA SER A 397 13.42 -17.17 22.53
C SER A 397 12.05 -17.33 21.87
N LEU A 398 11.87 -18.31 20.98
CA LEU A 398 10.65 -18.47 20.19
C LEU A 398 9.47 -18.82 21.10
N LEU A 399 8.35 -18.12 20.91
CA LEU A 399 7.08 -18.33 21.61
C LEU A 399 5.98 -18.80 20.65
N TYR A 400 5.93 -18.23 19.44
CA TYR A 400 4.86 -18.47 18.47
C TYR A 400 5.40 -18.68 17.05
N ALA A 401 5.03 -19.79 16.40
CA ALA A 401 5.43 -20.10 15.02
C ALA A 401 4.33 -20.81 14.22
N SER A 402 3.06 -20.60 14.60
CA SER A 402 1.95 -21.27 13.95
C SER A 402 1.92 -20.95 12.46
N SER A 403 1.66 -21.98 11.65
CA SER A 403 1.55 -21.90 10.19
C SER A 403 2.78 -21.32 9.49
N ILE A 404 3.98 -21.44 10.09
CA ILE A 404 5.25 -20.93 9.52
C ILE A 404 5.50 -21.49 8.11
N PHE A 405 5.10 -22.73 7.82
CA PHE A 405 5.31 -23.42 6.54
C PHE A 405 4.01 -23.72 5.76
N ASN A 406 2.86 -23.20 6.21
CA ASN A 406 1.59 -23.52 5.58
C ASN A 406 1.63 -23.12 4.09
N ASN A 407 1.48 -24.10 3.18
CA ASN A 407 1.52 -23.92 1.73
C ASN A 407 2.83 -23.29 1.19
N SER A 408 3.95 -23.49 1.89
CA SER A 408 5.28 -23.09 1.41
C SER A 408 5.88 -24.13 0.46
N GLY A 409 6.92 -23.73 -0.28
CA GLY A 409 7.66 -24.60 -1.22
C GLY A 409 8.70 -25.54 -0.59
N LEU A 410 8.81 -25.58 0.74
CA LEU A 410 9.92 -26.23 1.44
C LEU A 410 9.87 -27.75 1.26
N ASN A 411 10.75 -28.29 0.42
CA ASN A 411 10.75 -29.70 0.06
C ASN A 411 11.15 -30.64 1.20
N CYS A 412 10.99 -31.95 0.99
CA CYS A 412 11.29 -32.95 2.00
C CYS A 412 12.74 -32.94 2.50
N GLN A 413 13.74 -32.71 1.64
CA GLN A 413 15.15 -32.66 2.09
C GLN A 413 15.42 -31.48 3.03
N ASN A 414 14.88 -30.30 2.70
CA ASN A 414 15.06 -29.11 3.52
C ASN A 414 14.18 -29.13 4.77
N TYR A 415 12.97 -29.68 4.71
CA TYR A 415 12.13 -29.88 5.88
C TYR A 415 12.77 -30.90 6.85
N ASP A 416 13.31 -32.01 6.34
CA ASP A 416 14.04 -33.00 7.13
C ASP A 416 15.26 -32.37 7.83
N SER A 417 16.05 -31.59 7.08
CA SER A 417 17.23 -30.90 7.61
C SER A 417 16.84 -29.86 8.67
N THR A 418 15.72 -29.16 8.47
CA THR A 418 15.18 -28.17 9.39
C THR A 418 14.76 -28.83 10.71
N LEU A 419 13.93 -29.88 10.65
CA LEU A 419 13.52 -30.64 11.84
C LEU A 419 14.72 -31.21 12.60
N TYR A 420 15.68 -31.80 11.87
CA TYR A 420 16.87 -32.38 12.46
C TYR A 420 17.73 -31.33 13.18
N GLY A 421 17.98 -30.18 12.54
CA GLY A 421 18.74 -29.09 13.15
C GLY A 421 18.07 -28.53 14.41
N TRP A 422 16.75 -28.29 14.36
CA TRP A 422 15.98 -27.85 15.53
C TRP A 422 16.01 -28.87 16.67
N ARG A 423 16.06 -30.17 16.38
CA ARG A 423 16.23 -31.20 17.41
C ARG A 423 17.60 -31.14 18.10
N LEU A 424 18.66 -30.86 17.34
CA LEU A 424 20.04 -30.86 17.84
C LEU A 424 20.37 -29.63 18.67
N ASN A 425 19.67 -28.52 18.50
CA ASN A 425 19.88 -27.34 19.31
C ASN A 425 19.36 -27.59 20.76
N PRO A 426 20.23 -27.57 21.78
CA PRO A 426 19.83 -27.83 23.16
C PRO A 426 18.88 -26.77 23.73
N LEU A 427 18.92 -25.56 23.18
CA LEU A 427 18.08 -24.42 23.57
C LEU A 427 16.72 -24.40 22.87
N THR A 428 16.41 -25.36 22.00
CA THR A 428 15.09 -25.45 21.36
C THR A 428 13.98 -25.49 22.42
N PRO A 429 13.04 -24.53 22.38
CA PRO A 429 12.07 -24.31 23.45
C PRO A 429 11.00 -25.40 23.49
N ASN A 430 10.26 -25.44 24.60
CA ASN A 430 9.11 -26.33 24.77
C ASN A 430 7.83 -25.67 24.24
N ASN A 431 6.82 -26.48 23.96
CA ASN A 431 5.43 -26.06 23.69
C ASN A 431 5.24 -25.14 22.48
N ILE A 432 6.07 -25.28 21.45
CA ILE A 432 5.92 -24.51 20.20
C ILE A 432 4.90 -25.18 19.29
N SER A 433 4.02 -24.38 18.69
CA SER A 433 3.15 -24.83 17.62
C SER A 433 3.66 -24.30 16.28
N ILE A 434 3.89 -25.22 15.33
CA ILE A 434 4.10 -24.88 13.90
C ILE A 434 2.90 -25.26 13.02
N SER A 435 1.85 -25.83 13.62
CA SER A 435 0.58 -26.13 12.95
C SER A 435 -0.07 -24.86 12.38
N ASN A 436 -0.60 -24.85 11.15
CA ASN A 436 -0.64 -25.92 10.15
C ASN A 436 0.68 -25.99 9.34
N ALA A 437 1.29 -27.16 9.26
CA ALA A 437 2.50 -27.41 8.46
C ALA A 437 2.19 -28.11 7.13
N SER A 438 0.93 -28.14 6.67
CA SER A 438 0.59 -28.66 5.35
C SER A 438 1.20 -27.81 4.23
N PRO A 439 1.73 -28.38 3.14
CA PRO A 439 1.79 -29.80 2.79
C PRO A 439 3.15 -30.45 3.05
N MET A 440 3.88 -30.04 4.10
CA MET A 440 5.26 -30.49 4.33
C MET A 440 5.37 -32.02 4.39
N ILE A 441 6.43 -32.55 3.80
CA ILE A 441 6.72 -33.99 3.79
C ILE A 441 8.03 -34.22 4.54
N TYR A 442 8.02 -35.11 5.54
CA TYR A 442 9.24 -35.58 6.18
C TYR A 442 9.50 -37.05 5.82
N SER A 443 10.77 -37.44 5.71
CA SER A 443 11.13 -38.73 5.10
C SER A 443 12.25 -39.48 5.80
N HIS A 444 13.34 -38.78 6.13
CA HIS A 444 14.56 -39.42 6.58
C HIS A 444 14.39 -39.94 8.02
N PRO A 445 14.90 -41.14 8.38
CA PRO A 445 14.74 -41.69 9.73
C PRO A 445 15.19 -40.73 10.84
N ALA A 446 16.25 -39.96 10.61
CA ALA A 446 16.70 -38.93 11.56
C ALA A 446 15.70 -37.78 11.73
N ALA A 447 15.02 -37.38 10.66
CA ALA A 447 13.97 -36.35 10.70
C ALA A 447 12.70 -36.89 11.38
N VAL A 448 12.34 -38.15 11.15
CA VAL A 448 11.26 -38.84 11.88
C VAL A 448 11.54 -38.83 13.38
N ALA A 449 12.77 -39.20 13.78
CA ALA A 449 13.19 -39.18 15.18
C ALA A 449 13.20 -37.76 15.76
N ALA A 450 13.65 -36.77 14.98
CA ALA A 450 13.65 -35.36 15.37
C ALA A 450 12.24 -34.83 15.60
N ARG A 451 11.34 -35.03 14.63
CA ARG A 451 9.91 -34.66 14.71
C ARG A 451 9.24 -35.29 15.92
N ASN A 452 9.42 -36.59 16.12
CA ASN A 452 8.83 -37.31 17.26
C ASN A 452 9.34 -36.77 18.59
N PHE A 453 10.64 -36.45 18.69
CA PHE A 453 11.17 -35.83 19.91
C PHE A 453 10.58 -34.43 20.15
N LEU A 454 10.48 -33.59 19.12
CA LEU A 454 9.90 -32.26 19.26
C LEU A 454 8.46 -32.36 19.81
N ILE A 455 7.67 -33.31 19.31
CA ILE A 455 6.31 -33.55 19.81
C ILE A 455 6.32 -34.14 21.22
N SER A 456 6.95 -35.31 21.41
CA SER A 456 6.81 -36.12 22.63
C SER A 456 7.63 -35.60 23.81
N ASN A 457 8.81 -35.01 23.56
CA ASN A 457 9.72 -34.57 24.62
C ASN A 457 9.72 -33.06 24.82
N LYS A 458 9.43 -32.28 23.77
CA LYS A 458 9.36 -30.81 23.86
C LYS A 458 7.92 -30.29 23.89
N GLY A 459 6.90 -31.14 23.71
CA GLY A 459 5.50 -30.72 23.74
C GLY A 459 5.07 -29.91 22.51
N TRP A 460 5.79 -30.02 21.39
CA TRP A 460 5.45 -29.28 20.18
C TRP A 460 4.15 -29.79 19.54
N SER A 461 3.42 -28.87 18.93
CA SER A 461 2.28 -29.18 18.06
C SER A 461 2.69 -29.07 16.60
N ILE A 462 2.74 -30.21 15.91
CA ILE A 462 3.05 -30.33 14.50
C ILE A 462 1.94 -31.15 13.83
N SER A 463 1.14 -30.50 12.98
CA SER A 463 0.06 -31.13 12.22
C SER A 463 0.02 -30.60 10.79
N GLY A 464 -0.53 -31.41 9.87
CA GLY A 464 -0.63 -31.09 8.45
C GLY A 464 0.55 -31.56 7.61
N ASP A 465 1.70 -31.83 8.23
CA ASP A 465 2.79 -32.54 7.57
C ASP A 465 2.53 -34.05 7.48
N SER A 466 3.20 -34.74 6.57
CA SER A 466 3.01 -36.18 6.35
C SER A 466 4.33 -36.92 6.13
N TYR A 467 4.36 -38.19 6.52
CA TYR A 467 5.52 -39.05 6.28
C TYR A 467 5.47 -39.63 4.87
N ASN A 468 6.57 -39.53 4.13
CA ASN A 468 6.75 -40.27 2.88
C ASN A 468 8.22 -40.72 2.72
N PRO A 469 8.51 -42.03 2.68
CA PRO A 469 9.88 -42.54 2.56
C PRO A 469 10.54 -42.26 1.20
N THR A 470 9.77 -41.87 0.18
CA THR A 470 10.25 -41.75 -1.21
C THR A 470 10.74 -40.35 -1.60
N CYS A 471 10.92 -39.44 -0.63
CA CYS A 471 11.37 -38.05 -0.77
C CYS A 471 11.93 -37.67 -2.15
N VAL A 472 11.08 -37.02 -2.94
CA VAL A 472 11.42 -36.57 -4.28
C VAL A 472 11.94 -35.14 -4.16
N SER A 473 12.99 -34.76 -4.88
CA SER A 473 13.57 -33.41 -4.80
C SER A 473 12.73 -32.34 -5.54
N ALA A 474 11.42 -32.29 -5.30
CA ALA A 474 10.47 -31.32 -5.85
C ALA A 474 9.95 -30.38 -4.74
N LEU A 475 9.42 -29.21 -5.08
CA LEU A 475 8.80 -28.31 -4.09
C LEU A 475 7.59 -28.98 -3.43
N SER A 476 7.35 -28.77 -2.14
CA SER A 476 6.26 -29.51 -1.45
C SER A 476 4.85 -29.17 -1.94
N ILE A 477 4.63 -28.00 -2.54
CA ILE A 477 3.37 -27.69 -3.23
C ILE A 477 3.19 -28.48 -4.54
N ASP A 478 4.30 -28.87 -5.20
CA ASP A 478 4.26 -29.80 -6.33
C ASP A 478 4.07 -31.24 -5.83
N GLU A 479 4.69 -31.63 -4.73
CA GLU A 479 4.52 -32.93 -4.07
C GLU A 479 3.07 -33.17 -3.61
N ALA A 480 2.39 -32.15 -3.08
CA ALA A 480 0.97 -32.20 -2.74
C ALA A 480 0.10 -32.55 -3.97
N SER A 481 0.51 -32.11 -5.16
CA SER A 481 -0.17 -32.44 -6.41
C SER A 481 0.18 -33.83 -6.96
N ILE A 482 1.19 -34.49 -6.41
CA ILE A 482 1.57 -35.88 -6.71
C ILE A 482 0.82 -36.88 -5.80
N LEU A 483 0.17 -36.40 -4.73
CA LEU A 483 -0.46 -37.27 -3.71
C LEU A 483 -1.82 -37.88 -4.08
N SER A 484 -2.29 -37.78 -5.31
CA SER A 484 -3.37 -38.66 -5.77
C SER A 484 -3.31 -38.89 -7.28
N PRO A 485 -3.22 -40.14 -7.76
CA PRO A 485 -3.23 -40.41 -9.19
C PRO A 485 -4.53 -39.87 -9.82
N PRO A 486 -4.49 -39.49 -11.10
CA PRO A 486 -5.67 -39.10 -11.84
C PRO A 486 -6.70 -40.24 -11.80
N GLN A 487 -7.94 -39.92 -11.43
CA GLN A 487 -8.98 -40.94 -11.24
C GLN A 487 -10.33 -40.45 -11.73
N ILE A 488 -11.15 -41.41 -12.17
CA ILE A 488 -12.53 -41.19 -12.60
C ILE A 488 -13.50 -41.80 -11.57
N TYR A 489 -14.57 -41.09 -11.22
CA TYR A 489 -15.54 -41.56 -10.24
C TYR A 489 -16.94 -40.96 -10.49
N PRO A 490 -18.04 -41.62 -10.09
CA PRO A 490 -18.09 -43.01 -9.68
C PRO A 490 -17.80 -43.96 -10.85
N ASN A 491 -17.27 -45.15 -10.56
CA ASN A 491 -17.14 -46.23 -11.53
C ASN A 491 -17.48 -47.56 -10.82
N PRO A 492 -18.64 -48.19 -11.08
CA PRO A 492 -19.59 -47.89 -12.16
C PRO A 492 -20.33 -46.54 -12.03
N ALA A 493 -20.61 -45.90 -13.17
CA ALA A 493 -21.29 -44.61 -13.29
C ALA A 493 -22.75 -44.74 -13.75
N THR A 494 -23.64 -43.90 -13.24
CA THR A 494 -25.01 -43.74 -13.76
C THR A 494 -25.02 -42.56 -14.72
N ASP A 495 -25.11 -41.33 -14.24
CA ASP A 495 -25.39 -40.18 -15.13
C ASP A 495 -24.15 -39.37 -15.48
N PHE A 496 -23.19 -39.30 -14.57
CA PHE A 496 -21.99 -38.49 -14.71
C PHE A 496 -20.73 -39.23 -14.29
N ILE A 497 -19.60 -38.84 -14.89
CA ILE A 497 -18.25 -39.17 -14.46
C ILE A 497 -17.53 -37.89 -14.07
N TYR A 498 -17.02 -37.86 -12.85
CA TYR A 498 -16.20 -36.79 -12.30
C TYR A 498 -14.72 -37.13 -12.41
N LEU A 499 -13.92 -36.11 -12.70
CA LEU A 499 -12.48 -36.21 -12.88
C LEU A 499 -11.77 -35.61 -11.68
N LYS A 500 -10.97 -36.40 -10.96
CA LYS A 500 -10.16 -35.95 -9.82
C LYS A 500 -8.68 -35.96 -10.16
N ASN A 501 -7.96 -34.94 -9.68
CA ASN A 501 -6.50 -34.82 -9.78
C ASN A 501 -5.96 -34.72 -11.22
N PHE A 502 -6.72 -34.11 -12.12
CA PHE A 502 -6.24 -33.74 -13.45
C PHE A 502 -5.89 -32.25 -13.49
N LYS A 503 -4.79 -31.89 -14.17
CA LYS A 503 -4.41 -30.51 -14.49
C LYS A 503 -4.47 -30.33 -16.02
N ALA A 504 -4.91 -29.16 -16.48
CA ALA A 504 -4.86 -28.76 -17.90
C ALA A 504 -5.54 -29.76 -18.88
N LEU A 505 -6.77 -30.16 -18.58
CA LEU A 505 -7.59 -30.99 -19.49
C LEU A 505 -8.03 -30.18 -20.72
N GLU A 506 -7.90 -30.78 -21.91
CA GLU A 506 -8.30 -30.17 -23.18
C GLU A 506 -9.60 -30.81 -23.72
N SER A 507 -9.62 -32.14 -23.85
CA SER A 507 -10.75 -32.84 -24.46
C SER A 507 -10.86 -34.29 -24.00
N PHE A 508 -12.01 -34.90 -24.25
CA PHE A 508 -12.23 -36.32 -24.02
C PHE A 508 -12.89 -37.02 -25.21
N LYS A 509 -12.70 -38.34 -25.25
CA LYS A 509 -13.39 -39.27 -26.16
C LYS A 509 -13.87 -40.49 -25.39
N ILE A 510 -15.09 -40.95 -25.65
CA ILE A 510 -15.62 -42.22 -25.13
C ILE A 510 -15.76 -43.20 -26.29
N PHE A 511 -15.23 -44.40 -26.10
CA PHE A 511 -15.26 -45.50 -27.05
C PHE A 511 -16.09 -46.66 -26.51
N ASP A 512 -16.81 -47.35 -27.39
CA ASP A 512 -17.29 -48.70 -27.09
C ASP A 512 -16.15 -49.73 -27.12
N TYR A 513 -16.44 -50.96 -26.70
CA TYR A 513 -15.44 -52.05 -26.64
C TYR A 513 -14.89 -52.45 -28.02
N SER A 514 -15.54 -52.05 -29.13
CA SER A 514 -15.04 -52.28 -30.49
C SER A 514 -14.10 -51.17 -30.97
N GLY A 515 -13.87 -50.14 -30.15
CA GLY A 515 -13.01 -49.00 -30.48
C GLY A 515 -13.71 -47.89 -31.28
N ARG A 516 -15.04 -47.94 -31.41
CA ARG A 516 -15.80 -46.87 -32.08
C ARG A 516 -16.07 -45.72 -31.11
N ILE A 517 -15.82 -44.49 -31.57
CA ILE A 517 -16.12 -43.26 -30.81
C ILE A 517 -17.64 -43.08 -30.72
N LEU A 518 -18.13 -42.94 -29.49
CA LEU A 518 -19.53 -42.66 -29.20
C LEU A 518 -19.79 -41.21 -28.77
N MET A 519 -18.78 -40.58 -28.16
CA MET A 519 -18.87 -39.22 -27.66
C MET A 519 -17.50 -38.56 -27.68
N GLN A 520 -17.42 -37.28 -28.03
CA GLN A 520 -16.22 -36.47 -27.90
C GLN A 520 -16.57 -35.01 -27.63
N ASN A 521 -15.84 -34.35 -26.74
CA ASN A 521 -16.04 -32.92 -26.47
C ASN A 521 -14.79 -32.27 -25.84
N ILE A 522 -14.78 -30.94 -25.80
CA ILE A 522 -13.83 -30.12 -25.06
C ILE A 522 -14.35 -29.95 -23.63
N PHE A 523 -13.46 -29.95 -22.64
CA PHE A 523 -13.86 -29.77 -21.25
C PHE A 523 -14.35 -28.34 -20.97
N LYS A 524 -15.50 -28.25 -20.28
CA LYS A 524 -16.03 -26.98 -19.71
C LYS A 524 -15.95 -26.96 -18.18
N ASN A 525 -15.93 -28.13 -17.56
CA ASN A 525 -15.82 -28.41 -16.13
C ASN A 525 -15.24 -29.83 -15.96
N TYR A 526 -14.97 -30.28 -14.72
CA TYR A 526 -14.41 -31.60 -14.42
C TYR A 526 -15.48 -32.72 -14.37
N GLU A 527 -16.53 -32.62 -15.18
CA GLU A 527 -17.67 -33.54 -15.24
C GLU A 527 -17.96 -33.98 -16.69
N ILE A 528 -18.31 -35.24 -16.89
CA ILE A 528 -18.71 -35.82 -18.18
C ILE A 528 -20.10 -36.40 -18.05
N ASP A 529 -21.05 -35.85 -18.81
CA ASP A 529 -22.42 -36.37 -18.91
C ASP A 529 -22.47 -37.61 -19.81
N ILE A 530 -22.88 -38.73 -19.23
CA ILE A 530 -23.00 -40.03 -19.90
C ILE A 530 -24.43 -40.54 -19.95
N ARG A 531 -25.43 -39.69 -19.67
CA ARG A 531 -26.86 -40.10 -19.65
C ARG A 531 -27.35 -40.69 -20.97
N THR A 532 -26.75 -40.27 -22.08
CA THR A 532 -27.09 -40.75 -23.43
C THR A 532 -26.46 -42.10 -23.77
N LEU A 533 -25.51 -42.60 -22.96
CA LEU A 533 -24.88 -43.90 -23.17
C LEU A 533 -25.78 -45.03 -22.67
N LYS A 534 -25.85 -46.12 -23.42
CA LYS A 534 -26.52 -47.36 -22.99
C LYS A 534 -25.70 -48.05 -21.89
N LYS A 535 -26.34 -48.95 -21.13
CA LYS A 535 -25.65 -49.80 -20.15
C LYS A 535 -24.53 -50.61 -20.81
N GLY A 536 -23.33 -50.63 -20.25
CA GLY A 536 -22.20 -51.32 -20.85
C GLY A 536 -20.82 -50.86 -20.36
N ASN A 537 -19.77 -51.47 -20.94
CA ASN A 537 -18.38 -51.14 -20.66
C ASN A 537 -17.81 -50.21 -21.74
N TYR A 538 -17.06 -49.20 -21.31
CA TYR A 538 -16.55 -48.14 -22.17
C TYR A 538 -15.09 -47.82 -21.84
N ILE A 539 -14.39 -47.23 -22.81
CA ILE A 539 -13.07 -46.63 -22.61
C ILE A 539 -13.23 -45.12 -22.72
N LEU A 540 -12.81 -44.40 -21.69
CA LEU A 540 -12.72 -42.95 -21.65
C LEU A 540 -11.26 -42.55 -21.88
N GLN A 541 -10.99 -41.80 -22.94
CA GLN A 541 -9.68 -41.23 -23.22
C GLN A 541 -9.71 -39.73 -22.93
N LEU A 542 -8.76 -39.26 -22.14
CA LEU A 542 -8.60 -37.87 -21.72
C LEU A 542 -7.32 -37.30 -22.33
N LYS A 543 -7.41 -36.13 -22.95
CA LYS A 543 -6.25 -35.41 -23.46
C LYS A 543 -5.96 -34.20 -22.58
N THR A 544 -4.72 -34.09 -22.11
CA THR A 544 -4.16 -32.89 -21.48
C THR A 544 -3.15 -32.22 -22.42
N LYS A 545 -2.64 -31.05 -22.03
CA LYS A 545 -1.57 -30.35 -22.76
C LYS A 545 -0.33 -31.23 -23.03
N ASN A 546 -0.05 -32.18 -22.14
CA ASN A 546 1.22 -32.94 -22.13
C ASN A 546 1.06 -34.45 -22.32
N ALA A 547 -0.16 -35.01 -22.23
CA ALA A 547 -0.38 -36.46 -22.28
C ALA A 547 -1.78 -36.86 -22.75
N ILE A 548 -1.94 -38.14 -23.12
CA ILE A 548 -3.23 -38.80 -23.34
C ILE A 548 -3.33 -39.99 -22.39
N GLU A 549 -4.38 -40.01 -21.57
CA GLU A 549 -4.63 -41.06 -20.58
C GLU A 549 -5.94 -41.81 -20.88
N SER A 550 -6.03 -43.09 -20.53
CA SER A 550 -7.19 -43.94 -20.83
C SER A 550 -7.69 -44.67 -19.59
N PHE A 551 -9.00 -44.60 -19.37
CA PHE A 551 -9.70 -45.18 -18.24
C PHE A 551 -10.81 -46.10 -18.73
N LYS A 552 -11.05 -47.21 -18.02
CA LYS A 552 -12.21 -48.07 -18.26
C LYS A 552 -13.33 -47.71 -17.29
N PHE A 553 -14.56 -47.60 -17.77
CA PHE A 553 -15.71 -47.41 -16.89
C PHE A 553 -16.93 -48.23 -17.30
N ILE A 554 -17.82 -48.48 -16.33
CA ILE A 554 -19.06 -49.23 -16.51
C ILE A 554 -20.24 -48.26 -16.36
N LYS A 555 -21.10 -48.14 -17.38
CA LYS A 555 -22.40 -47.44 -17.30
C LYS A 555 -23.47 -48.40 -16.80
N LYS A 556 -24.08 -48.06 -15.65
CA LYS A 556 -25.14 -48.83 -14.99
C LYS A 556 -26.50 -48.71 -15.66
#